data_AF-A0A1Q7HQC1-F1
#
_entry.id   AF-A0A1Q7HQC1-F1
#
_cell.length_a   1.000
_cell.length_b   1.000
_cell.length_c   1.000
_cell.angle_alpha   90.00
_cell.angle_beta   90.00
_cell.angle_gamma   90.00
#
_symmetry.space_group_name_H-M   'P 1'
#
loop_
_entity.id
_entity.type
_entity.pdbx_description
1 polymer ?
#
loop_
_entity_poly.entity_id
_entity_poly.type
_entity_poly.pdbx_seq_one_letter_code
_entity_poly.pdbx_strand_id
1 'polypeptide(L)'
;MMNALALLAAVAAVSPAIEERTLRLPIVGEATVYVPPAPTDRAILFLSGDGGWSKGVLDMARRAAVGASAVVAGVPCPRLREAARASRGPCWYPAGDLEVIGQALEKQLRFSEYTRPFLIGYSSGATLVYTALAASSESFSGGMSLGFCPDLEGVPPLCPHPAFDARKKRADLPPVPEVSCRWEILQGLSDHTCTPEATQAFADEVRGAHVTTMAGVGHGYGNPKKWGEAFDQGLVEIVRVAREAEAAAKPRATAGDPDLEMDLRALGLPLVLRLVEQPRAVLLFISGDGGWSNFDKTLVQILAEHDISTIAINTLKYFWHEKPPDQVAGDLKKLVEICRRAGLPLLAGGYSFGAEVMPVVLDRQDLKGVFAGLILISPGPNASFEVSMLDWLRTKEKSTPYKVVDHARALEGLPTFCAAGEKDEESICAALRGEEHRDVLLLPGAHHFSGQYEKVGDAAAAFVDRILSRDKDTVPEP
;
A
#
# COMPACT_ATOMS: atom_id res chain seq x y z
N MET A 1 -55.43 50.86 2.25
CA MET A 1 -53.99 50.67 1.95
C MET A 1 -53.25 50.54 3.26
N MET A 2 -52.93 49.33 3.70
CA MET A 2 -51.96 49.07 4.78
C MET A 2 -51.17 47.84 4.36
N ASN A 3 -49.94 48.07 3.87
CA ASN A 3 -48.97 47.04 3.55
C ASN A 3 -48.39 46.49 4.86
N ALA A 4 -48.51 45.19 5.09
CA ALA A 4 -47.73 44.48 6.10
C ALA A 4 -46.42 44.02 5.45
N LEU A 5 -45.30 44.63 5.85
CA LEU A 5 -43.95 44.17 5.52
C LEU A 5 -43.57 43.04 6.49
N ALA A 6 -43.36 41.83 5.98
CA ALA A 6 -42.75 40.75 6.73
C ALA A 6 -41.22 40.88 6.67
N LEU A 7 -40.58 41.09 7.83
CA LEU A 7 -39.12 40.95 7.97
C LEU A 7 -38.78 39.45 7.98
N LEU A 8 -38.16 38.94 6.91
CA LEU A 8 -37.40 37.69 7.00
C LEU A 8 -36.03 38.00 7.60
N ALA A 9 -35.79 37.52 8.82
CA ALA A 9 -34.45 37.47 9.38
C ALA A 9 -33.66 36.38 8.63
N ALA A 10 -32.62 36.79 7.90
CA ALA A 10 -31.66 35.87 7.30
C ALA A 10 -30.81 35.24 8.42
N VAL A 11 -31.07 33.98 8.75
CA VAL A 11 -30.15 33.17 9.55
C VAL A 11 -28.96 32.85 8.65
N ALA A 12 -27.82 33.47 8.91
CA ALA A 12 -26.57 33.09 8.26
C ALA A 12 -26.27 31.64 8.64
N ALA A 13 -26.32 30.73 7.67
CA ALA A 13 -25.86 29.35 7.85
C ALA A 13 -24.36 29.41 8.17
N VAL A 14 -23.98 29.06 9.40
CA VAL A 14 -22.58 28.87 9.78
C VAL A 14 -22.09 27.66 8.99
N SER A 15 -21.24 27.88 7.99
CA SER A 15 -20.56 26.79 7.30
C SER A 15 -19.86 25.93 8.34
N PRO A 16 -20.07 24.60 8.37
CA PRO A 16 -19.48 23.78 9.40
C PRO A 16 -17.95 23.87 9.30
N ALA A 17 -17.31 24.26 10.39
CA ALA A 17 -15.86 24.38 10.47
C ALA A 17 -15.21 22.99 10.43
N ILE A 18 -13.93 22.94 10.04
CA ILE A 18 -13.11 21.73 10.13
C ILE A 18 -13.17 21.20 11.56
N GLU A 19 -13.44 19.90 11.70
CA GLU A 19 -13.37 19.23 12.99
C GLU A 19 -11.94 18.75 13.24
N GLU A 20 -11.34 19.17 14.36
CA GLU A 20 -10.03 18.71 14.79
C GLU A 20 -10.18 17.61 15.86
N ARG A 21 -9.62 16.43 15.58
CA ARG A 21 -9.63 15.28 16.47
C ARG A 21 -8.21 14.87 16.83
N THR A 22 -8.05 14.23 17.99
CA THR A 22 -6.82 13.49 18.30
C THR A 22 -7.11 12.01 18.11
N LEU A 23 -6.38 11.38 17.19
CA LEU A 23 -6.42 9.93 16.98
C LEU A 23 -5.08 9.32 17.38
N ARG A 24 -5.10 8.09 17.88
CA ARG A 24 -3.88 7.32 18.10
C ARG A 24 -3.61 6.48 16.87
N LEU A 25 -2.64 6.90 16.06
CA LEU A 25 -2.20 6.20 14.87
C LEU A 25 -1.00 5.28 15.22
N PRO A 26 -0.84 4.15 14.51
CA PRO A 26 0.33 3.29 14.66
C PRO A 26 1.60 4.08 14.36
N ILE A 27 2.74 3.63 14.89
CA ILE A 27 4.09 4.21 14.68
C ILE A 27 4.28 5.58 15.34
N VAL A 28 3.40 6.54 15.11
CA VAL A 28 3.53 7.94 15.58
C VAL A 28 2.71 8.26 16.83
N GLY A 29 1.88 7.33 17.32
CA GLY A 29 1.06 7.56 18.50
C GLY A 29 -0.01 8.63 18.27
N GLU A 30 -0.13 9.59 19.18
CA GLU A 30 -1.15 10.65 19.05
C GLU A 30 -0.87 11.57 17.85
N ALA A 31 -1.83 11.65 16.93
CA ALA A 31 -1.83 12.52 15.77
C ALA A 31 -3.05 13.44 15.80
N THR A 32 -2.88 14.69 15.39
CA THR A 32 -3.99 15.61 15.15
C THR A 32 -4.56 15.35 13.76
N VAL A 33 -5.88 15.17 13.68
CA VAL A 33 -6.60 14.83 12.45
C VAL A 33 -7.64 15.91 12.17
N TYR A 34 -7.59 16.46 10.96
CA TYR A 34 -8.45 17.53 10.47
C TYR A 34 -9.47 16.93 9.52
N VAL A 35 -10.73 16.90 9.95
CA VAL A 35 -11.84 16.30 9.21
C VAL A 35 -12.65 17.42 8.55
N PRO A 36 -12.76 17.44 7.21
CA PRO A 36 -13.55 18.46 6.53
C PRO A 36 -15.05 18.24 6.80
N PRO A 37 -15.86 19.30 6.68
CA PRO A 37 -17.30 19.21 6.93
C PRO A 37 -18.05 18.34 5.91
N ALA A 38 -17.55 18.29 4.68
CA ALA A 38 -18.11 17.45 3.62
C ALA A 38 -17.56 16.03 3.74
N PRO A 39 -18.40 14.99 3.62
CA PRO A 39 -17.93 13.61 3.53
C PRO A 39 -16.88 13.46 2.43
N THR A 40 -15.81 12.73 2.72
CA THR A 40 -14.73 12.45 1.79
C THR A 40 -14.13 11.09 2.09
N ASP A 41 -13.65 10.44 1.04
CA ASP A 41 -12.86 9.21 1.04
C ASP A 41 -11.37 9.50 0.86
N ARG A 42 -10.95 10.76 0.75
CA ARG A 42 -9.55 11.13 0.53
C ARG A 42 -8.83 11.35 1.84
N ALA A 43 -7.69 10.69 2.01
CA ALA A 43 -6.76 10.93 3.10
C ALA A 43 -5.50 11.68 2.65
N ILE A 44 -5.00 12.55 3.53
CA ILE A 44 -3.69 13.21 3.41
C ILE A 44 -2.87 12.87 4.65
N LEU A 45 -1.65 12.38 4.44
CA LEU A 45 -0.65 12.29 5.49
C LEU A 45 0.28 13.49 5.35
N PHE A 46 0.26 14.37 6.34
CA PHE A 46 1.09 15.58 6.33
C PHE A 46 2.25 15.41 7.31
N LEU A 47 3.45 15.22 6.76
CA LEU A 47 4.71 15.08 7.47
C LEU A 47 5.27 16.44 7.88
N SER A 48 5.50 16.65 9.18
CA SER A 48 6.10 17.88 9.70
C SER A 48 7.60 18.02 9.38
N GLY A 49 8.19 19.16 9.70
CA GLY A 49 9.64 19.28 9.82
C GLY A 49 10.15 18.75 11.16
N ASP A 50 11.42 19.03 11.46
CA ASP A 50 12.08 18.62 12.71
C ASP A 50 11.50 19.27 13.98
N GLY A 51 10.78 20.38 13.82
CA GLY A 51 10.04 21.03 14.92
C GLY A 51 8.77 20.29 15.36
N GLY A 52 8.45 19.15 14.75
CA GLY A 52 7.23 18.39 15.03
C GLY A 52 5.95 19.10 14.57
N TRP A 53 4.81 18.60 15.05
CA TRP A 53 3.48 19.08 14.65
C TRP A 53 3.11 20.38 15.38
N SER A 54 3.60 21.52 14.90
CA SER A 54 3.36 22.83 15.49
C SER A 54 3.49 23.99 14.49
N LYS A 55 3.00 25.18 14.85
CA LYS A 55 3.15 26.42 14.06
C LYS A 55 2.54 26.31 12.65
N GLY A 56 3.30 26.64 11.59
CA GLY A 56 2.82 26.82 10.23
C GLY A 56 2.17 25.59 9.60
N VAL A 57 2.53 24.38 10.03
CA VAL A 57 1.91 23.15 9.51
C VAL A 57 0.45 23.01 9.93
N LEU A 58 0.02 23.65 11.04
CA LEU A 58 -1.37 23.59 11.51
C LEU A 58 -2.32 24.29 10.53
N ASP A 59 -1.95 25.49 10.09
CA ASP A 59 -2.75 26.26 9.13
C ASP A 59 -2.71 25.66 7.73
N MET A 60 -1.55 25.12 7.33
CA MET A 60 -1.42 24.35 6.09
C MET A 60 -2.31 23.10 6.10
N ALA A 61 -2.41 22.39 7.23
CA ALA A 61 -3.25 21.20 7.34
C ALA A 61 -4.74 21.53 7.24
N ARG A 62 -5.19 22.62 7.90
CA ARG A 62 -6.57 23.13 7.74
C ARG A 62 -6.86 23.50 6.30
N ARG A 63 -5.93 24.21 5.66
CA ARG A 63 -6.05 24.62 4.25
C ARG A 63 -6.11 23.42 3.32
N ALA A 64 -5.27 22.41 3.54
CA ALA A 64 -5.27 21.17 2.76
C ALA A 64 -6.58 20.38 2.92
N ALA A 65 -7.12 20.30 4.14
CA ALA A 65 -8.38 19.59 4.39
C ALA A 65 -9.54 20.16 3.57
N VAL A 66 -9.59 21.48 3.44
CA VAL A 66 -10.61 22.17 2.63
C VAL A 66 -10.27 22.12 1.14
N GLY A 67 -9.05 22.49 0.75
CA GLY A 67 -8.63 22.64 -0.65
C GLY A 67 -8.66 21.33 -1.43
N ALA A 68 -8.32 20.21 -0.78
CA ALA A 68 -8.36 18.89 -1.39
C ALA A 68 -9.65 18.12 -1.03
N SER A 69 -10.56 18.70 -0.25
CA SER A 69 -11.71 17.99 0.36
C SER A 69 -11.28 16.64 0.91
N ALA A 70 -10.36 16.64 1.88
CA ALA A 70 -9.69 15.44 2.37
C ALA A 70 -9.53 15.47 3.89
N VAL A 71 -9.51 14.29 4.52
CA VAL A 71 -9.08 14.19 5.91
C VAL A 71 -7.56 14.32 5.96
N VAL A 72 -7.03 15.20 6.81
CA VAL A 72 -5.58 15.39 6.96
C VAL A 72 -5.14 14.85 8.33
N ALA A 73 -4.22 13.89 8.35
CA ALA A 73 -3.53 13.49 9.56
C ALA A 73 -2.15 14.16 9.64
N GLY A 74 -1.89 14.81 10.76
CA GLY A 74 -0.58 15.33 11.09
C GLY A 74 0.36 14.23 11.56
N VAL A 75 1.46 14.05 10.84
CA VAL A 75 2.47 13.02 11.09
C VAL A 75 3.77 13.70 11.57
N PRO A 76 4.07 13.67 12.88
CA PRO A 76 5.27 14.30 13.41
C PRO A 76 6.54 13.53 13.01
N CYS A 77 7.38 14.12 12.17
CA CYS A 77 8.65 13.51 11.74
C CYS A 77 9.59 13.10 12.89
N PRO A 78 9.69 13.84 14.02
CA PRO A 78 10.46 13.37 15.16
C PRO A 78 10.02 12.00 15.68
N ARG A 79 8.71 11.71 15.69
CA ARG A 79 8.17 10.42 16.15
C ARG A 79 8.40 9.30 15.14
N LEU A 80 8.26 9.58 13.84
CA LEU A 80 8.65 8.62 12.79
C LEU A 80 10.13 8.21 12.94
N ARG A 81 11.02 9.19 13.13
CA ARG A 81 12.46 8.95 13.29
C ARG A 81 12.77 8.16 14.56
N GLU A 82 12.05 8.42 15.65
CA GLU A 82 12.17 7.66 16.88
C GLU A 82 11.78 6.18 16.67
N ALA A 83 10.62 5.94 16.07
CA ALA A 83 10.16 4.59 15.73
C ALA A 83 11.14 3.85 14.80
N ALA A 84 11.66 4.54 13.79
CA ALA A 84 12.64 3.99 12.86
C ALA A 84 13.93 3.55 13.56
N ARG A 85 14.43 4.34 14.52
CA ARG A 85 15.64 4.01 15.30
C ARG A 85 15.42 2.87 16.30
N ALA A 86 14.20 2.67 16.75
CA ALA A 86 13.84 1.58 17.64
C ALA A 86 13.69 0.23 16.90
N SER A 87 13.49 0.27 15.58
CA SER A 87 13.40 -0.93 14.75
C SER A 87 14.74 -1.67 14.64
N ARG A 88 14.69 -3.01 14.56
CA ARG A 88 15.87 -3.90 14.49
C ARG A 88 16.25 -4.27 13.05
N GLY A 89 15.65 -3.63 12.05
CA GLY A 89 15.92 -3.88 10.62
C GLY A 89 17.24 -3.30 10.12
N PRO A 90 17.79 -3.80 8.99
CA PRO A 90 19.02 -3.28 8.40
C PRO A 90 18.84 -1.86 7.81
N CYS A 91 17.61 -1.50 7.45
CA CYS A 91 17.23 -0.18 6.95
C CYS A 91 15.78 0.16 7.33
N TRP A 92 15.46 1.44 7.26
CA TRP A 92 14.13 2.00 7.45
C TRP A 92 13.44 2.18 6.10
N TYR A 93 12.17 1.79 6.03
CA TYR A 93 11.32 1.91 4.86
C TYR A 93 10.14 2.85 5.13
N PRO A 94 10.31 4.18 4.94
CA PRO A 94 9.27 5.16 5.29
C PRO A 94 7.96 4.98 4.51
N ALA A 95 8.01 4.48 3.27
CA ALA A 95 6.81 4.23 2.49
C ALA A 95 5.87 3.26 3.21
N GLY A 96 6.39 2.12 3.69
CA GLY A 96 5.60 1.15 4.45
C GLY A 96 5.02 1.70 5.74
N ASP A 97 5.79 2.50 6.49
CA ASP A 97 5.29 3.16 7.71
C ASP A 97 4.12 4.11 7.40
N LEU A 98 4.24 4.90 6.33
CA LEU A 98 3.19 5.82 5.90
C LEU A 98 1.95 5.08 5.39
N GLU A 99 2.12 3.97 4.67
CA GLU A 99 1.00 3.11 4.28
C GLU A 99 0.24 2.60 5.52
N VAL A 100 0.94 2.06 6.52
CA VAL A 100 0.32 1.58 7.78
C VAL A 100 -0.43 2.70 8.51
N ILE A 101 0.15 3.91 8.57
CA ILE A 101 -0.50 5.08 9.19
C ILE A 101 -1.76 5.48 8.42
N GLY A 102 -1.69 5.54 7.08
CA GLY A 102 -2.82 5.87 6.22
C GLY A 102 -3.97 4.88 6.37
N GLN A 103 -3.66 3.59 6.36
CA GLN A 103 -4.63 2.52 6.54
C GLN A 103 -5.35 2.63 7.90
N ALA A 104 -4.59 2.87 8.98
CA ALA A 104 -5.16 3.02 10.30
C ALA A 104 -6.03 4.28 10.44
N LEU A 105 -5.62 5.39 9.81
CA LEU A 105 -6.40 6.63 9.76
C LEU A 105 -7.76 6.39 9.11
N GLU A 106 -7.77 5.83 7.91
CA GLU A 106 -8.99 5.56 7.14
C GLU A 106 -9.90 4.57 7.87
N LYS A 107 -9.32 3.59 8.58
CA LYS A 107 -10.07 2.63 9.41
C LYS A 107 -10.74 3.25 10.60
N GLN A 108 -10.03 4.07 11.36
CA GLN A 108 -10.60 4.76 12.52
C GLN A 108 -11.70 5.74 12.11
N LEU A 109 -11.62 6.29 10.90
CA LEU A 109 -12.63 7.20 10.34
C LEU A 109 -13.72 6.51 9.52
N ARG A 110 -13.66 5.18 9.40
CA ARG A 110 -14.67 4.34 8.73
C ARG A 110 -14.88 4.73 7.26
N PHE A 111 -13.79 4.94 6.53
CA PHE A 111 -13.88 5.07 5.09
C PHE A 111 -14.50 3.79 4.51
N SER A 112 -15.27 3.95 3.42
CA SER A 112 -15.96 2.83 2.76
C SER A 112 -14.99 1.87 2.09
N GLU A 113 -13.82 2.36 1.72
CA GLU A 113 -12.70 1.57 1.20
C GLU A 113 -11.37 2.25 1.54
N TYR A 114 -10.28 1.48 1.42
CA TYR A 114 -8.95 2.06 1.50
C TYR A 114 -8.62 2.85 0.23
N THR A 115 -8.21 4.10 0.38
CA THR A 115 -7.66 4.94 -0.67
C THR A 115 -6.15 5.07 -0.53
N ARG A 116 -5.46 5.36 -1.63
CA ARG A 116 -4.02 5.68 -1.55
C ARG A 116 -3.89 7.09 -0.97
N PRO A 117 -3.21 7.27 0.18
CA PRO A 117 -3.11 8.59 0.76
C PRO A 117 -2.28 9.51 -0.13
N PHE A 118 -2.64 10.79 -0.11
CA PHE A 118 -1.82 11.86 -0.66
C PHE A 118 -0.82 12.32 0.41
N LEU A 119 0.45 12.51 0.03
CA LEU A 119 1.49 12.94 0.97
C LEU A 119 1.77 14.44 0.88
N ILE A 120 1.81 15.14 2.01
CA ILE A 120 2.36 16.50 2.08
C ILE A 120 3.53 16.49 3.06
N GLY A 121 4.61 17.21 2.75
CA GLY A 121 5.77 17.28 3.61
C GLY A 121 6.34 18.68 3.70
N TYR A 122 6.73 19.09 4.90
CA TYR A 122 7.42 20.35 5.14
C TYR A 122 8.84 20.11 5.68
N SER A 123 9.84 20.77 5.11
CA SER A 123 11.27 20.66 5.49
C SER A 123 11.73 19.19 5.49
N SER A 124 12.21 18.62 6.59
CA SER A 124 12.59 17.19 6.65
C SER A 124 11.43 16.24 6.29
N GLY A 125 10.17 16.63 6.54
CA GLY A 125 9.00 15.90 6.05
C GLY A 125 8.85 15.95 4.53
N ALA A 126 9.26 17.04 3.88
CA ALA A 126 9.26 17.19 2.42
C ALA A 126 10.22 16.18 1.76
N THR A 127 11.35 15.91 2.41
CA THR A 127 12.30 14.88 1.98
C THR A 127 11.78 13.47 2.19
N LEU A 128 11.05 13.22 3.29
CA LEU A 128 10.39 11.93 3.52
C LEU A 128 9.26 11.65 2.51
N VAL A 129 8.56 12.68 2.04
CA VAL A 129 7.61 12.54 0.92
C VAL A 129 8.32 12.00 -0.31
N TYR A 130 9.40 12.65 -0.75
CA TYR A 130 10.20 12.14 -1.89
C TYR A 130 10.70 10.72 -1.65
N THR A 131 11.23 10.44 -0.44
CA THR A 131 11.72 9.10 -0.08
C THR A 131 10.64 8.04 -0.24
N ALA A 132 9.40 8.35 0.18
CA ALA A 132 8.28 7.42 0.07
C ALA A 132 7.84 7.24 -1.39
N LEU A 133 7.75 8.31 -2.17
CA LEU A 133 7.36 8.26 -3.59
C LEU A 133 8.42 7.54 -4.44
N ALA A 134 9.69 7.78 -4.18
CA ALA A 134 10.79 7.12 -4.88
C ALA A 134 10.83 5.61 -4.59
N ALA A 135 10.40 5.20 -3.39
CA ALA A 135 10.40 3.80 -2.98
C ALA A 135 9.11 3.05 -3.35
N SER A 136 7.96 3.73 -3.40
CA SER A 136 6.66 3.14 -3.77
C SER A 136 5.64 4.19 -4.23
N SER A 137 5.88 4.83 -5.37
CA SER A 137 4.97 5.84 -5.94
C SER A 137 3.55 5.32 -6.14
N GLU A 138 3.38 4.04 -6.49
CA GLU A 138 2.08 3.40 -6.65
C GLU A 138 1.25 3.27 -5.36
N SER A 139 1.88 3.37 -4.18
CA SER A 139 1.19 3.31 -2.88
C SER A 139 0.50 4.62 -2.51
N PHE A 140 0.81 5.71 -3.23
CA PHE A 140 0.32 7.06 -2.94
C PHE A 140 -0.39 7.64 -4.16
N SER A 141 -1.36 8.53 -3.94
CA SER A 141 -2.05 9.20 -5.05
C SER A 141 -1.30 10.43 -5.57
N GLY A 142 -0.15 10.76 -4.97
CA GLY A 142 0.69 11.91 -5.28
C GLY A 142 1.46 12.41 -4.06
N GLY A 143 2.24 13.46 -4.24
CA GLY A 143 2.92 14.12 -3.13
C GLY A 143 3.20 15.60 -3.35
N MET A 144 3.34 16.34 -2.25
CA MET A 144 3.73 17.74 -2.23
C MET A 144 4.84 17.98 -1.21
N SER A 145 5.92 18.61 -1.64
CA SER A 145 7.10 18.88 -0.83
C SER A 145 7.34 20.39 -0.72
N LEU A 146 7.38 20.92 0.50
CA LEU A 146 7.65 22.32 0.80
C LEU A 146 9.02 22.46 1.47
N GLY A 147 9.96 23.16 0.82
CA GLY A 147 11.32 23.31 1.33
C GLY A 147 12.09 21.99 1.25
N PHE A 148 12.00 21.34 0.09
CA PHE A 148 12.63 20.05 -0.18
C PHE A 148 14.15 20.16 -0.22
N CYS A 149 14.81 19.21 0.43
CA CYS A 149 16.25 19.03 0.41
C CYS A 149 16.51 17.54 0.16
N PRO A 150 17.39 17.13 -0.77
CA PRO A 150 17.64 15.73 -1.06
C PRO A 150 18.54 15.05 -0.02
N ASP A 151 18.42 15.42 1.26
CA ASP A 151 19.13 14.78 2.36
C ASP A 151 18.32 14.73 3.66
N LEU A 152 18.57 13.67 4.44
CA LEU A 152 17.96 13.43 5.74
C LEU A 152 19.02 13.11 6.77
N GLU A 153 19.11 13.94 7.80
CA GLU A 153 20.03 13.71 8.92
C GLU A 153 19.37 12.96 10.08
N GLY A 154 20.18 12.27 10.89
CA GLY A 154 19.75 11.55 12.08
C GLY A 154 18.67 10.49 11.80
N VAL A 155 18.76 9.81 10.66
CA VAL A 155 17.92 8.66 10.32
C VAL A 155 18.80 7.40 10.26
N PRO A 156 18.23 6.21 10.48
CA PRO A 156 18.90 4.96 10.06
C PRO A 156 19.02 4.92 8.52
N PRO A 157 19.82 3.99 7.96
CA PRO A 157 19.88 3.75 6.52
C PRO A 157 18.47 3.55 5.92
N LEU A 158 18.17 4.03 4.70
CA LEU A 158 16.83 3.98 4.06
C LEU A 158 16.71 2.88 2.99
N CYS A 159 15.61 2.12 2.88
CA CYS A 159 15.40 1.12 1.82
C CYS A 159 14.71 1.72 0.56
N PRO A 160 15.04 1.34 -0.69
CA PRO A 160 16.13 0.46 -1.16
C PRO A 160 17.43 1.26 -1.44
N HIS A 161 18.11 1.67 -0.37
CA HIS A 161 19.41 2.35 -0.28
C HIS A 161 19.84 3.35 -1.36
N PRO A 162 19.42 4.61 -1.19
CA PRO A 162 20.22 5.76 -1.58
C PRO A 162 21.35 6.00 -0.56
N ALA A 163 22.47 6.60 -0.96
CA ALA A 163 23.72 6.71 -0.18
C ALA A 163 23.54 7.09 1.30
N PHE A 164 24.24 6.38 2.22
CA PHE A 164 24.21 6.66 3.65
C PHE A 164 25.60 6.92 4.24
N ASP A 165 25.82 8.09 4.81
CA ASP A 165 27.02 8.42 5.59
C ASP A 165 26.82 8.01 7.05
N ALA A 166 27.42 6.87 7.44
CA ALA A 166 27.34 6.35 8.80
C ALA A 166 27.97 7.28 9.86
N ARG A 167 28.94 8.12 9.49
CA ARG A 167 29.58 9.06 10.44
C ARG A 167 28.65 10.23 10.74
N LYS A 168 27.97 10.76 9.72
CA LYS A 168 27.01 11.86 9.86
C LYS A 168 25.60 11.41 10.21
N LYS A 169 25.32 10.10 10.13
CA LYS A 169 23.96 9.53 10.19
C LYS A 169 23.04 10.23 9.20
N ARG A 170 23.54 10.45 7.99
CA ARG A 170 22.88 11.22 6.94
C ARG A 170 22.62 10.32 5.74
N ALA A 171 21.39 10.35 5.23
CA ALA A 171 21.05 9.75 3.95
C ALA A 171 21.03 10.85 2.89
N ASP A 172 21.80 10.67 1.82
CA ASP A 172 21.78 11.50 0.62
C ASP A 172 20.94 10.79 -0.43
N LEU A 173 19.91 11.46 -0.95
CA LEU A 173 18.92 10.89 -1.84
C LEU A 173 19.22 11.29 -3.28
N PRO A 174 19.72 10.40 -4.16
CA PRO A 174 19.79 10.67 -5.59
C PRO A 174 18.39 10.75 -6.21
N PRO A 175 18.26 11.43 -7.35
CA PRO A 175 17.04 11.38 -8.16
C PRO A 175 16.80 9.96 -8.67
N VAL A 176 15.54 9.52 -8.65
CA VAL A 176 15.08 8.33 -9.38
C VAL A 176 14.59 8.74 -10.76
N PRO A 177 14.68 7.88 -11.80
CA PRO A 177 14.25 8.26 -13.16
C PRO A 177 12.78 8.67 -13.25
N GLU A 178 11.94 8.18 -12.32
CA GLU A 178 10.50 8.41 -12.33
C GLU A 178 9.88 8.21 -10.94
N VAL A 179 8.90 9.07 -10.63
CA VAL A 179 7.81 8.79 -9.70
C VAL A 179 6.52 8.72 -10.51
N SER A 180 5.78 7.61 -10.45
CA SER A 180 4.64 7.38 -11.36
C SER A 180 3.43 8.27 -11.06
N CYS A 181 3.34 8.79 -9.84
CA CYS A 181 2.35 9.77 -9.42
C CYS A 181 2.86 11.21 -9.59
N ARG A 182 1.95 12.20 -9.60
CA ARG A 182 2.33 13.61 -9.60
C ARG A 182 3.01 14.02 -8.30
N TRP A 183 4.22 14.59 -8.39
CA TRP A 183 4.96 15.15 -7.26
C TRP A 183 5.18 16.66 -7.45
N GLU A 184 4.52 17.47 -6.61
CA GLU A 184 4.67 18.93 -6.59
C GLU A 184 5.77 19.33 -5.61
N ILE A 185 6.68 20.20 -6.05
CA ILE A 185 7.73 20.79 -5.24
C ILE A 185 7.48 22.29 -5.21
N LEU A 186 7.02 22.79 -4.07
CA LEU A 186 6.90 24.22 -3.86
C LEU A 186 8.27 24.73 -3.40
N GLN A 187 8.84 25.66 -4.16
CA GLN A 187 10.19 26.18 -3.94
C GLN A 187 10.16 27.71 -3.76
N GLY A 188 10.64 28.17 -2.61
CA GLY A 188 10.79 29.60 -2.36
C GLY A 188 12.05 30.16 -3.03
N LEU A 189 11.93 31.27 -3.77
CA LEU A 189 13.08 31.93 -4.40
C LEU A 189 14.03 32.60 -3.39
N SER A 190 13.62 32.74 -2.13
CA SER A 190 14.45 33.25 -1.03
C SER A 190 14.92 32.12 -0.10
N ASP A 191 14.83 30.86 -0.53
CA ASP A 191 15.40 29.74 0.21
C ASP A 191 16.91 29.66 -0.04
N HIS A 192 17.69 29.74 1.04
CA HIS A 192 19.15 29.61 1.02
C HIS A 192 19.63 28.32 1.68
N THR A 193 18.71 27.54 2.27
CA THR A 193 19.00 26.22 2.82
C THR A 193 19.01 25.20 1.70
N CYS A 194 17.94 25.20 0.88
CA CYS A 194 17.79 24.34 -0.29
C CYS A 194 17.46 25.23 -1.48
N THR A 195 18.52 25.54 -2.24
CA THR A 195 18.48 26.66 -3.20
C THR A 195 17.57 26.31 -4.38
N PRO A 196 16.87 27.32 -4.96
CA PRO A 196 16.02 27.11 -6.12
C PRO A 196 16.73 26.37 -7.27
N GLU A 197 17.99 26.69 -7.52
CA GLU A 197 18.78 26.08 -8.59
C GLU A 197 19.05 24.60 -8.32
N ALA A 198 19.41 24.24 -7.08
CA ALA A 198 19.66 22.85 -6.71
C ALA A 198 18.36 22.02 -6.74
N THR A 199 17.26 22.58 -6.24
CA THR A 199 15.94 21.93 -6.28
C THR A 199 15.48 21.72 -7.72
N GLN A 200 15.63 22.73 -8.59
CA GLN A 200 15.24 22.60 -9.99
C GLN A 200 16.08 21.54 -10.71
N ALA A 201 17.40 21.57 -10.54
CA ALA A 201 18.29 20.57 -11.13
C ALA A 201 17.94 19.14 -10.70
N PHE A 202 17.61 18.95 -9.42
CA PHE A 202 17.15 17.66 -8.91
C PHE A 202 15.84 17.20 -9.57
N ALA A 203 14.85 18.11 -9.65
CA ALA A 203 13.54 17.79 -10.20
C ALA A 203 13.58 17.49 -11.71
N ASP A 204 14.47 18.13 -12.46
CA ASP A 204 14.65 17.90 -13.90
C ASP A 204 15.09 16.46 -14.22
N GLU A 205 15.70 15.75 -13.25
CA GLU A 205 16.11 14.35 -13.39
C GLU A 205 14.98 13.34 -13.04
N VAL A 206 13.87 13.80 -12.45
CA VAL A 206 12.80 12.94 -11.95
C VAL A 206 11.51 13.15 -12.75
N ARG A 207 11.15 12.18 -13.60
CA ARG A 207 9.84 12.23 -14.28
C ARG A 207 8.72 12.19 -13.25
N GLY A 208 7.72 13.06 -13.40
CA GLY A 208 6.61 13.21 -12.45
C GLY A 208 6.84 14.31 -11.40
N ALA A 209 8.05 14.86 -11.31
CA ALA A 209 8.33 16.05 -10.50
C ALA A 209 7.90 17.34 -11.21
N HIS A 210 7.33 18.27 -10.45
CA HIS A 210 6.90 19.58 -10.92
C HIS A 210 7.31 20.65 -9.91
N VAL A 211 8.13 21.62 -10.33
CA VAL A 211 8.57 22.70 -9.45
C VAL A 211 7.73 23.95 -9.69
N THR A 212 7.13 24.46 -8.61
CA THR A 212 6.45 25.76 -8.60
C THR A 212 7.25 26.74 -7.74
N THR A 213 7.78 27.79 -8.35
CA THR A 213 8.61 28.80 -7.65
C THR A 213 7.77 29.96 -7.12
N MET A 214 8.13 30.49 -5.94
CA MET A 214 7.41 31.60 -5.29
C MET A 214 8.37 32.70 -4.85
N ALA A 215 8.08 33.95 -5.27
CA ALA A 215 8.89 35.10 -4.91
C ALA A 215 8.73 35.50 -3.43
N GLY A 216 9.86 35.80 -2.76
CA GLY A 216 9.86 36.31 -1.39
C GLY A 216 9.40 35.29 -0.33
N VAL A 217 9.41 34.01 -0.68
CA VAL A 217 9.22 32.85 0.22
C VAL A 217 10.60 32.27 0.48
N GLY A 218 10.97 32.09 1.75
CA GLY A 218 12.16 31.34 2.16
C GLY A 218 11.79 30.00 2.80
N HIS A 219 12.80 29.25 3.25
CA HIS A 219 12.66 27.86 3.75
C HIS A 219 11.53 27.65 4.77
N GLY A 220 11.26 28.67 5.61
CA GLY A 220 10.27 28.57 6.69
C GLY A 220 8.81 28.80 6.32
N TYR A 221 8.50 29.18 5.07
CA TYR A 221 7.11 29.45 4.63
C TYR A 221 6.32 30.40 5.55
N GLY A 222 6.97 31.40 6.14
CA GLY A 222 6.39 32.20 7.23
C GLY A 222 5.23 33.13 6.85
N ASN A 223 5.01 33.43 5.57
CA ASN A 223 3.95 34.33 5.11
C ASN A 223 2.96 33.62 4.17
N PRO A 224 1.81 33.15 4.68
CA PRO A 224 0.79 32.45 3.91
C PRO A 224 0.30 33.16 2.65
N LYS A 225 0.31 34.50 2.63
CA LYS A 225 -0.13 35.26 1.46
C LYS A 225 0.78 35.09 0.25
N LYS A 226 2.02 34.64 0.45
CA LYS A 226 3.02 34.49 -0.62
C LYS A 226 3.08 33.09 -1.21
N TRP A 227 2.61 32.07 -0.49
CA TRP A 227 2.67 30.67 -0.94
C TRP A 227 1.28 30.00 -1.02
N GLY A 228 0.25 30.58 -0.40
CA GLY A 228 -1.06 29.94 -0.26
C GLY A 228 -1.73 29.63 -1.59
N GLU A 229 -1.55 30.47 -2.62
CA GLU A 229 -2.12 30.22 -3.95
C GLU A 229 -1.43 29.02 -4.62
N ALA A 230 -0.10 29.00 -4.63
CA ALA A 230 0.68 27.89 -5.18
C ALA A 230 0.37 26.56 -4.45
N PHE A 231 0.19 26.62 -3.14
CA PHE A 231 -0.23 25.47 -2.34
C PHE A 231 -1.59 24.93 -2.81
N ASP A 232 -2.61 25.79 -2.93
CA ASP A 232 -3.94 25.37 -3.36
C ASP A 232 -3.94 24.81 -4.80
N GLN A 233 -3.22 25.45 -5.71
CA GLN A 233 -3.10 25.00 -7.09
C GLN A 233 -2.43 23.63 -7.17
N GLY A 234 -1.35 23.41 -6.40
CA GLY A 234 -0.69 22.10 -6.33
C GLY A 234 -1.63 21.00 -5.80
N LEU A 235 -2.47 21.30 -4.80
CA LEU A 235 -3.48 20.34 -4.31
C LEU A 235 -4.46 19.93 -5.41
N VAL A 236 -4.96 20.92 -6.15
CA VAL A 236 -5.92 20.69 -7.25
C VAL A 236 -5.29 19.84 -8.34
N GLU A 237 -4.06 20.15 -8.75
CA GLU A 237 -3.38 19.42 -9.83
C GLU A 237 -3.06 17.98 -9.45
N ILE A 238 -2.63 17.72 -8.21
CA ILE A 238 -2.39 16.35 -7.73
C ILE A 238 -3.69 15.55 -7.77
N VAL A 239 -4.79 16.09 -7.24
CA VAL A 239 -6.08 15.40 -7.23
C VAL A 239 -6.60 15.15 -8.64
N ARG A 240 -6.43 16.12 -9.55
CA ARG A 240 -6.83 16.00 -10.96
C ARG A 240 -6.08 14.87 -11.66
N VAL A 241 -4.74 14.86 -11.57
CA VAL A 241 -3.91 13.85 -12.24
C VAL A 241 -4.14 12.46 -11.65
N ALA A 242 -4.32 12.34 -10.34
CA ALA A 242 -4.64 11.05 -9.71
C ALA A 242 -5.95 10.45 -10.27
N ARG A 243 -7.00 11.28 -10.39
CA ARG A 243 -8.29 10.87 -10.95
C ARG A 243 -8.21 10.49 -12.42
N GLU A 244 -7.43 11.25 -13.21
CA GLU A 244 -7.21 10.93 -14.62
C GLU A 244 -6.46 9.61 -14.79
N ALA A 245 -5.44 9.35 -13.96
CA ALA A 245 -4.70 8.09 -13.97
C ALA A 245 -5.59 6.89 -13.62
N GLU A 246 -6.45 7.03 -12.61
CA GLU A 246 -7.42 6.01 -12.22
C GLU A 246 -8.45 5.75 -13.33
N ALA A 247 -8.95 6.79 -13.99
CA ALA A 247 -9.89 6.67 -15.10
C ALA A 247 -9.25 6.11 -16.39
N ALA A 248 -7.96 6.38 -16.61
CA ALA A 248 -7.22 5.97 -17.81
C ALA A 248 -6.66 4.54 -17.74
N ALA A 249 -6.73 3.88 -16.59
CA ALA A 249 -6.35 2.47 -16.44
C ALA A 249 -7.24 1.58 -17.33
N LYS A 250 -6.78 1.32 -18.57
CA LYS A 250 -7.51 0.52 -19.56
C LYS A 250 -7.56 -0.95 -19.11
N PRO A 251 -8.71 -1.63 -19.29
CA PRO A 251 -8.77 -3.07 -19.19
C PRO A 251 -7.78 -3.73 -20.14
N ARG A 252 -6.98 -4.68 -19.65
CA ARG A 252 -6.03 -5.41 -20.47
C ARG A 252 -6.71 -6.68 -20.96
N ALA A 253 -7.01 -6.73 -22.25
CA ALA A 253 -7.58 -7.93 -22.87
C ALA A 253 -6.61 -9.12 -22.71
N THR A 254 -7.10 -10.22 -22.15
CA THR A 254 -6.40 -11.51 -22.10
C THR A 254 -6.73 -12.32 -23.34
N ALA A 255 -5.72 -12.89 -24.01
CA ALA A 255 -6.00 -13.89 -25.03
C ALA A 255 -6.68 -15.11 -24.39
N GLY A 256 -7.77 -15.57 -24.99
CA GLY A 256 -8.54 -16.72 -24.52
C GLY A 256 -9.87 -16.38 -23.82
N ASP A 257 -9.99 -15.20 -23.22
CA ASP A 257 -11.28 -14.69 -22.69
C ASP A 257 -11.27 -13.15 -22.70
N PRO A 258 -11.85 -12.49 -23.72
CA PRO A 258 -11.86 -11.04 -23.84
C PRO A 258 -12.75 -10.35 -22.80
N ASP A 259 -13.69 -11.07 -22.19
CA ASP A 259 -14.65 -10.55 -21.23
C ASP A 259 -14.22 -10.80 -19.77
N LEU A 260 -13.12 -11.53 -19.54
CA LEU A 260 -12.60 -11.90 -18.22
C LEU A 260 -12.54 -10.72 -17.26
N GLU A 261 -11.88 -9.64 -17.65
CA GLU A 261 -11.72 -8.47 -16.77
C GLU A 261 -13.06 -7.79 -16.46
N MET A 262 -13.96 -7.70 -17.44
CA MET A 262 -15.28 -7.11 -17.24
C MET A 262 -16.09 -7.93 -16.23
N ASP A 263 -16.11 -9.26 -16.38
CA ASP A 263 -16.87 -10.14 -15.50
C ASP A 263 -16.30 -10.18 -14.08
N LEU A 264 -14.96 -10.16 -13.94
CA LEU A 264 -14.31 -10.03 -12.64
C LEU A 264 -14.68 -8.72 -11.94
N ARG A 265 -14.72 -7.61 -12.68
CA ARG A 265 -15.14 -6.31 -12.13
C ARG A 265 -16.62 -6.28 -11.76
N ALA A 266 -17.47 -6.98 -12.51
CA ALA A 266 -18.91 -7.09 -12.23
C ALA A 266 -19.22 -7.80 -10.90
N LEU A 267 -18.28 -8.58 -10.35
CA LEU A 267 -18.43 -9.20 -9.03
C LEU A 267 -18.48 -8.17 -7.88
N GLY A 268 -18.03 -6.93 -8.11
CA GLY A 268 -17.96 -5.91 -7.05
C GLY A 268 -16.97 -6.25 -5.93
N LEU A 269 -16.04 -7.18 -6.19
CA LEU A 269 -14.97 -7.53 -5.28
C LEU A 269 -13.79 -6.56 -5.45
N PRO A 270 -13.03 -6.26 -4.38
CA PRO A 270 -11.86 -5.40 -4.44
C PRO A 270 -10.65 -6.16 -5.02
N LEU A 271 -10.73 -6.46 -6.31
CA LEU A 271 -9.73 -7.24 -7.03
C LEU A 271 -8.60 -6.35 -7.55
N VAL A 272 -7.37 -6.86 -7.47
CA VAL A 272 -6.22 -6.35 -8.21
C VAL A 272 -5.90 -7.34 -9.32
N LEU A 273 -5.87 -6.84 -10.55
CA LEU A 273 -5.72 -7.67 -11.74
C LEU A 273 -4.35 -7.46 -12.37
N ARG A 274 -3.55 -8.53 -12.45
CA ARG A 274 -2.34 -8.58 -13.27
C ARG A 274 -2.54 -9.63 -14.35
N LEU A 275 -3.12 -9.20 -15.46
CA LEU A 275 -3.43 -10.07 -16.58
C LEU A 275 -2.28 -10.04 -17.60
N VAL A 276 -1.82 -11.23 -18.02
CA VAL A 276 -0.86 -11.39 -19.11
C VAL A 276 -1.58 -11.68 -20.41
N GLU A 277 -0.99 -11.33 -21.55
CA GLU A 277 -1.66 -11.48 -22.85
C GLU A 277 -1.86 -12.95 -23.21
N GLN A 278 -0.86 -13.82 -22.98
CA GLN A 278 -0.94 -15.25 -23.28
C GLN A 278 -0.67 -16.08 -22.01
N PRO A 279 -1.65 -16.19 -21.09
CA PRO A 279 -1.44 -16.90 -19.85
C PRO A 279 -1.34 -18.41 -20.06
N ARG A 280 -0.45 -19.05 -19.30
CA ARG A 280 -0.39 -20.52 -19.17
C ARG A 280 -1.05 -21.06 -17.90
N ALA A 281 -1.32 -20.18 -16.92
CA ALA A 281 -2.10 -20.47 -15.73
C ALA A 281 -2.67 -19.18 -15.13
N VAL A 282 -3.62 -19.33 -14.20
CA VAL A 282 -4.22 -18.23 -13.44
C VAL A 282 -4.03 -18.45 -11.95
N LEU A 283 -3.41 -17.50 -11.26
CA LEU A 283 -3.27 -17.47 -9.81
C LEU A 283 -4.41 -16.65 -9.18
N LEU A 284 -5.20 -17.30 -8.32
CA LEU A 284 -6.11 -16.64 -7.39
C LEU A 284 -5.36 -16.37 -6.09
N PHE A 285 -5.19 -15.10 -5.75
CA PHE A 285 -4.29 -14.67 -4.68
C PHE A 285 -5.02 -13.85 -3.59
N ILE A 286 -4.59 -13.94 -2.34
CA ILE A 286 -5.03 -13.04 -1.25
C ILE A 286 -3.80 -12.33 -0.68
N SER A 287 -3.82 -11.00 -0.65
CA SER A 287 -2.68 -10.20 -0.21
C SER A 287 -2.47 -10.24 1.31
N GLY A 288 -1.34 -9.71 1.77
CA GLY A 288 -1.08 -9.49 3.20
C GLY A 288 -2.07 -8.54 3.87
N ASP A 289 -2.03 -8.47 5.20
CA ASP A 289 -2.87 -7.59 6.03
C ASP A 289 -2.66 -6.09 5.74
N GLY A 290 -1.45 -5.71 5.31
CA GLY A 290 -1.13 -4.40 4.75
C GLY A 290 -1.68 -4.11 3.34
N GLY A 291 -2.51 -5.00 2.79
CA GLY A 291 -3.13 -4.85 1.47
C GLY A 291 -2.19 -5.19 0.32
N TRP A 292 -2.23 -4.40 -0.76
CA TRP A 292 -1.44 -4.64 -1.98
C TRP A 292 -0.04 -4.00 -1.88
N SER A 293 0.83 -4.64 -1.11
CA SER A 293 2.16 -4.13 -0.74
C SER A 293 3.17 -4.25 -1.87
N ASN A 294 4.37 -3.68 -1.69
CA ASN A 294 5.48 -3.86 -2.63
C ASN A 294 5.88 -5.33 -2.80
N PHE A 295 5.78 -6.15 -1.74
CA PHE A 295 6.05 -7.58 -1.85
C PHE A 295 5.06 -8.26 -2.82
N ASP A 296 3.75 -8.01 -2.65
CA ASP A 296 2.71 -8.57 -3.52
C ASP A 296 2.94 -8.16 -4.98
N LYS A 297 3.28 -6.88 -5.22
CA LYS A 297 3.62 -6.35 -6.55
C LYS A 297 4.83 -7.06 -7.16
N THR A 298 5.93 -7.21 -6.41
CA THR A 298 7.15 -7.89 -6.89
C THR A 298 6.87 -9.34 -7.23
N LEU A 299 6.22 -10.09 -6.33
CA LEU A 299 5.88 -11.50 -6.56
C LEU A 299 5.03 -11.67 -7.83
N VAL A 300 3.97 -10.88 -7.95
CA VAL A 300 3.01 -10.98 -9.05
C VAL A 300 3.60 -10.47 -10.37
N GLN A 301 4.53 -9.52 -10.32
CA GLN A 301 5.30 -9.09 -11.48
C GLN A 301 6.19 -10.22 -12.00
N ILE A 302 6.94 -10.89 -11.12
CA ILE A 302 7.81 -12.02 -11.49
C ILE A 302 6.96 -13.17 -12.06
N LEU A 303 5.83 -13.50 -11.42
CA LEU A 303 4.93 -14.53 -11.95
C LEU A 303 4.34 -14.16 -13.32
N ALA A 304 4.05 -12.88 -13.56
CA ALA A 304 3.60 -12.41 -14.87
C ALA A 304 4.68 -12.54 -15.95
N GLU A 305 5.97 -12.43 -15.61
CA GLU A 305 7.10 -12.69 -16.52
C GLU A 305 7.24 -14.19 -16.86
N HIS A 306 6.63 -15.07 -16.06
CA HIS A 306 6.47 -16.50 -16.31
C HIS A 306 5.09 -16.88 -16.88
N ASP A 307 4.41 -15.91 -17.52
CA ASP A 307 3.11 -16.08 -18.20
C ASP A 307 1.95 -16.51 -17.25
N ILE A 308 2.02 -16.12 -15.99
CA ILE A 308 0.96 -16.38 -15.00
C ILE A 308 0.10 -15.13 -14.83
N SER A 309 -1.19 -15.22 -15.17
CA SER A 309 -2.14 -14.15 -14.82
C SER A 309 -2.49 -14.24 -13.34
N THR A 310 -2.51 -13.12 -12.63
CA THR A 310 -2.91 -13.07 -11.22
C THR A 310 -4.18 -12.25 -11.04
N ILE A 311 -5.13 -12.82 -10.30
CA ILE A 311 -6.35 -12.15 -9.83
C ILE A 311 -6.29 -12.19 -8.31
N ALA A 312 -6.02 -11.04 -7.69
CA ALA A 312 -5.80 -10.95 -6.27
C ALA A 312 -6.94 -10.24 -5.54
N ILE A 313 -7.32 -10.74 -4.38
CA ILE A 313 -8.18 -10.03 -3.43
C ILE A 313 -7.29 -9.10 -2.58
N ASN A 314 -7.57 -7.79 -2.63
CA ASN A 314 -6.92 -6.84 -1.73
C ASN A 314 -7.52 -6.99 -0.32
N THR A 315 -6.72 -7.54 0.59
CA THR A 315 -7.13 -7.87 1.96
C THR A 315 -7.63 -6.66 2.75
N LEU A 316 -7.04 -5.46 2.59
CA LEU A 316 -7.50 -4.27 3.31
C LEU A 316 -8.91 -3.86 2.93
N LYS A 317 -9.24 -3.94 1.65
CA LYS A 317 -10.58 -3.59 1.17
C LYS A 317 -11.57 -4.71 1.47
N TYR A 318 -11.14 -5.96 1.28
CA TYR A 318 -12.03 -7.09 1.44
C TYR A 318 -12.29 -7.41 2.91
N PHE A 319 -11.26 -7.57 3.73
CA PHE A 319 -11.35 -7.90 5.15
C PHE A 319 -11.36 -6.64 6.03
N TRP A 320 -11.84 -5.51 5.49
CA TRP A 320 -12.03 -4.28 6.26
C TRP A 320 -12.92 -4.51 7.49
N HIS A 321 -13.92 -5.37 7.32
CA HIS A 321 -14.75 -5.95 8.37
C HIS A 321 -14.62 -7.47 8.35
N GLU A 322 -14.97 -8.10 9.48
CA GLU A 322 -14.97 -9.56 9.59
C GLU A 322 -15.83 -10.22 8.51
N LYS A 323 -15.28 -11.24 7.86
CA LYS A 323 -15.97 -12.05 6.85
C LYS A 323 -15.97 -13.52 7.24
N PRO A 324 -17.13 -14.16 7.40
CA PRO A 324 -17.17 -15.59 7.68
C PRO A 324 -16.40 -16.41 6.63
N PRO A 325 -15.67 -17.46 7.01
CA PRO A 325 -14.92 -18.28 6.04
C PRO A 325 -15.77 -18.83 4.90
N ASP A 326 -17.05 -19.13 5.15
CA ASP A 326 -18.02 -19.59 4.14
C ASP A 326 -18.28 -18.51 3.08
N GLN A 327 -18.33 -17.24 3.49
CA GLN A 327 -18.50 -16.11 2.57
C GLN A 327 -17.27 -15.98 1.68
N VAL A 328 -16.07 -16.06 2.25
CA VAL A 328 -14.82 -16.00 1.48
C VAL A 328 -14.72 -17.15 0.47
N ALA A 329 -15.11 -18.36 0.88
CA ALA A 329 -15.18 -19.51 -0.03
C ALA A 329 -16.20 -19.29 -1.16
N GLY A 330 -17.36 -18.71 -0.85
CA GLY A 330 -18.38 -18.36 -1.84
C GLY A 330 -17.86 -17.37 -2.88
N ASP A 331 -17.15 -16.33 -2.45
CA ASP A 331 -16.59 -15.33 -3.35
C ASP A 331 -15.40 -15.90 -4.16
N LEU A 332 -14.57 -16.77 -3.56
CA LEU A 332 -13.52 -17.50 -4.30
C LEU A 332 -14.10 -18.42 -5.37
N LYS A 333 -15.23 -19.08 -5.12
CA LYS A 333 -15.90 -19.91 -6.14
C LYS A 333 -16.36 -19.12 -7.35
N LYS A 334 -16.91 -17.91 -7.15
CA LYS A 334 -17.29 -17.03 -8.26
C LYS A 334 -16.06 -16.69 -9.14
N LEU A 335 -14.91 -16.43 -8.50
CA LEU A 335 -13.65 -16.22 -9.22
C LEU A 335 -13.24 -17.49 -9.99
N VAL A 336 -13.29 -18.66 -9.36
CA VAL A 336 -13.00 -19.95 -10.00
C VAL A 336 -13.90 -20.19 -11.22
N GLU A 337 -15.21 -19.93 -11.11
CA GLU A 337 -16.18 -20.10 -12.19
C GLU A 337 -15.84 -19.24 -13.41
N ILE A 338 -15.50 -17.97 -13.19
CA ILE A 338 -15.08 -17.05 -14.26
C ILE A 338 -13.74 -17.52 -14.86
N CYS A 339 -12.74 -17.80 -14.04
CA CYS A 339 -11.39 -18.13 -14.51
C CYS A 339 -11.30 -19.47 -15.26
N ARG A 340 -12.17 -20.43 -14.93
CA ARG A 340 -12.22 -21.73 -15.61
C ARG A 340 -12.59 -21.63 -17.09
N ARG A 341 -13.24 -20.55 -17.53
CA ARG A 341 -13.60 -20.35 -18.94
C ARG A 341 -12.40 -20.33 -19.87
N ALA A 342 -11.25 -19.88 -19.37
CA ALA A 342 -9.99 -19.88 -20.12
C ALA A 342 -9.40 -21.30 -20.33
N GLY A 343 -9.90 -22.32 -19.63
CA GLY A 343 -9.38 -23.69 -19.72
C GLY A 343 -7.96 -23.87 -19.19
N LEU A 344 -7.45 -22.89 -18.43
CA LEU A 344 -6.10 -22.89 -17.88
C LEU A 344 -6.06 -23.48 -16.46
N PRO A 345 -4.92 -24.08 -16.06
CA PRO A 345 -4.69 -24.47 -14.68
C PRO A 345 -4.88 -23.29 -13.71
N LEU A 346 -5.60 -23.55 -12.61
CA LEU A 346 -5.77 -22.59 -11.53
C LEU A 346 -4.76 -22.86 -10.42
N LEU A 347 -4.12 -21.81 -9.94
CA LEU A 347 -3.27 -21.81 -8.75
C LEU A 347 -3.95 -21.00 -7.66
N ALA A 348 -3.70 -21.36 -6.40
CA ALA A 348 -4.11 -20.57 -5.25
C ALA A 348 -2.88 -20.04 -4.52
N GLY A 349 -3.01 -18.91 -3.84
CA GLY A 349 -1.95 -18.47 -2.95
C GLY A 349 -2.27 -17.26 -2.10
N GLY A 350 -1.33 -16.91 -1.24
CA GLY A 350 -1.40 -15.68 -0.47
C GLY A 350 -0.08 -15.32 0.20
N TYR A 351 -0.05 -14.11 0.75
CA TYR A 351 1.04 -13.58 1.57
C TYR A 351 0.53 -13.24 2.97
N SER A 352 1.28 -13.59 4.02
CA SER A 352 0.99 -13.27 5.42
C SER A 352 -0.45 -13.66 5.77
N PHE A 353 -1.28 -12.71 6.17
CA PHE A 353 -2.72 -12.86 6.38
C PHE A 353 -3.42 -13.67 5.26
N GLY A 354 -3.15 -13.38 3.99
CA GLY A 354 -3.74 -14.10 2.87
C GLY A 354 -3.27 -15.56 2.78
N ALA A 355 -2.02 -15.84 3.17
CA ALA A 355 -1.45 -17.18 3.24
C ALA A 355 -2.03 -17.98 4.42
N GLU A 356 -2.57 -17.32 5.45
CA GLU A 356 -3.31 -17.96 6.54
C GLU A 356 -4.75 -18.27 6.12
N VAL A 357 -5.41 -17.32 5.47
CA VAL A 357 -6.81 -17.44 5.03
C VAL A 357 -6.95 -18.52 3.95
N MET A 358 -6.06 -18.55 2.95
CA MET A 358 -6.23 -19.39 1.77
C MET A 358 -6.38 -20.89 2.10
N PRO A 359 -5.50 -21.54 2.90
CA PRO A 359 -5.65 -22.95 3.25
C PRO A 359 -6.98 -23.26 3.95
N VAL A 360 -7.43 -22.37 4.85
CA VAL A 360 -8.69 -22.53 5.58
C VAL A 360 -9.90 -22.47 4.64
N VAL A 361 -9.84 -21.58 3.63
CA VAL A 361 -10.89 -21.45 2.62
C VAL A 361 -10.91 -22.64 1.68
N LEU A 362 -9.74 -23.14 1.27
CA LEU A 362 -9.61 -24.27 0.35
C LEU A 362 -9.95 -25.62 0.97
N ASP A 363 -9.89 -25.76 2.30
CA ASP A 363 -10.26 -26.99 3.02
C ASP A 363 -11.78 -27.20 3.07
N ARG A 364 -12.40 -27.21 1.89
CA ARG A 364 -13.83 -27.40 1.64
C ARG A 364 -14.01 -28.33 0.45
N GLN A 365 -14.97 -29.24 0.56
CA GLN A 365 -15.17 -30.31 -0.43
C GLN A 365 -15.36 -29.78 -1.87
N ASP A 366 -15.99 -28.63 -2.03
CA ASP A 366 -16.26 -28.02 -3.33
C ASP A 366 -15.09 -27.20 -3.92
N LEU A 367 -14.01 -27.02 -3.16
CA LEU A 367 -12.76 -26.40 -3.60
C LEU A 367 -11.59 -27.40 -3.65
N LYS A 368 -11.76 -28.62 -3.10
CA LYS A 368 -10.77 -29.70 -3.23
C LYS A 368 -10.64 -30.12 -4.70
N GLY A 369 -9.40 -30.29 -5.15
CA GLY A 369 -9.08 -30.67 -6.53
C GLY A 369 -9.29 -29.59 -7.59
N VAL A 370 -9.66 -28.36 -7.20
CA VAL A 370 -9.83 -27.24 -8.14
C VAL A 370 -8.50 -26.67 -8.63
N PHE A 371 -7.48 -26.70 -7.78
CA PHE A 371 -6.21 -26.02 -7.99
C PHE A 371 -5.08 -27.01 -8.29
N ALA A 372 -4.17 -26.64 -9.18
CA ALA A 372 -2.97 -27.39 -9.54
C ALA A 372 -1.80 -27.17 -8.56
N GLY A 373 -1.84 -26.09 -7.78
CA GLY A 373 -0.83 -25.79 -6.76
C GLY A 373 -1.23 -24.66 -5.82
N LEU A 374 -0.54 -24.62 -4.68
CA LEU A 374 -0.73 -23.65 -3.61
C LEU A 374 0.58 -22.92 -3.28
N ILE A 375 0.56 -21.59 -3.22
CA ILE A 375 1.71 -20.74 -2.87
C ILE A 375 1.42 -20.02 -1.55
N LEU A 376 2.15 -20.35 -0.48
CA LEU A 376 2.01 -19.73 0.84
C LEU A 376 3.29 -18.98 1.21
N ILE A 377 3.18 -17.67 1.39
CA ILE A 377 4.33 -16.84 1.79
C ILE A 377 4.13 -16.27 3.19
N SER A 378 5.06 -16.56 4.09
CA SER A 378 5.06 -16.22 5.52
C SER A 378 3.71 -16.44 6.23
N PRO A 379 3.04 -17.60 6.06
CA PRO A 379 1.79 -17.87 6.78
C PRO A 379 2.04 -17.98 8.28
N GLY A 380 1.31 -17.21 9.08
CA GLY A 380 1.25 -17.34 10.53
C GLY A 380 0.54 -18.63 10.99
N PRO A 381 0.52 -18.90 12.30
CA PRO A 381 -0.05 -20.13 12.85
C PRO A 381 -1.58 -20.17 12.87
N ASN A 382 -2.27 -19.01 12.89
CA ASN A 382 -3.72 -18.96 13.03
C ASN A 382 -4.35 -17.97 12.04
N ALA A 383 -5.35 -18.40 11.27
CA ALA A 383 -6.04 -17.49 10.37
C ALA A 383 -7.05 -16.61 11.12
N SER A 384 -7.08 -15.33 10.76
CA SER A 384 -8.17 -14.42 11.08
C SER A 384 -8.90 -14.00 9.81
N PHE A 385 -10.13 -13.49 9.95
CA PHE A 385 -10.96 -13.09 8.82
C PHE A 385 -11.40 -11.62 8.93
N GLU A 386 -10.62 -10.82 9.65
CA GLU A 386 -10.75 -9.38 9.77
C GLU A 386 -9.34 -8.80 9.94
N VAL A 387 -8.98 -7.77 9.17
CA VAL A 387 -7.74 -7.04 9.42
C VAL A 387 -7.92 -6.23 10.70
N SER A 388 -7.14 -6.50 11.74
CA SER A 388 -7.25 -5.76 13.01
C SER A 388 -6.00 -4.89 13.23
N MET A 389 -6.21 -3.59 13.40
CA MET A 389 -5.13 -2.63 13.69
C MET A 389 -4.40 -2.94 15.01
N LEU A 390 -5.05 -3.67 15.92
CA LEU A 390 -4.45 -4.10 17.18
C LEU A 390 -3.42 -5.20 16.95
N ASP A 391 -3.59 -6.03 15.92
CA ASP A 391 -2.66 -7.12 15.64
C ASP A 391 -1.36 -6.58 15.03
N TRP A 392 -1.38 -5.45 14.32
CA TRP A 392 -0.18 -4.70 13.90
C TRP A 392 0.65 -4.14 15.06
N LEU A 393 0.03 -3.94 16.23
CA LEU A 393 0.68 -3.45 17.45
C LEU A 393 1.07 -4.58 18.41
N ARG A 394 0.67 -5.82 18.13
CA ARG A 394 0.91 -6.98 18.99
C ARG A 394 2.19 -7.69 18.61
N THR A 395 2.85 -8.23 19.63
CA THR A 395 4.08 -9.01 19.47
C THR A 395 3.83 -10.51 19.26
N LYS A 396 2.56 -10.95 19.32
CA LYS A 396 2.11 -12.32 19.08
C LYS A 396 0.70 -12.33 18.53
N GLU A 397 0.47 -13.18 17.54
CA GLU A 397 -0.87 -13.41 16.98
C GLU A 397 -1.88 -13.93 18.00
N LYS A 398 -3.14 -13.56 17.79
CA LYS A 398 -4.27 -14.09 18.57
C LYS A 398 -4.59 -15.51 18.08
N SER A 399 -4.67 -16.47 19.00
CA SER A 399 -5.19 -17.79 18.67
C SER A 399 -6.63 -17.71 18.18
N THR A 400 -6.90 -18.36 17.05
CA THR A 400 -8.23 -18.52 16.44
C THR A 400 -8.54 -20.02 16.35
N PRO A 401 -9.78 -20.44 16.04
CA PRO A 401 -10.06 -21.86 15.81
C PRO A 401 -9.43 -22.40 14.51
N TYR A 402 -8.87 -21.53 13.65
CA TYR A 402 -8.39 -21.87 12.32
C TYR A 402 -6.87 -22.05 12.32
N LYS A 403 -6.42 -23.23 12.71
CA LYS A 403 -4.99 -23.57 12.71
C LYS A 403 -4.51 -23.80 11.27
N VAL A 404 -3.68 -22.91 10.76
CA VAL A 404 -3.31 -22.88 9.34
C VAL A 404 -2.59 -24.17 8.93
N VAL A 405 -1.73 -24.71 9.79
CA VAL A 405 -1.00 -25.96 9.52
C VAL A 405 -1.93 -27.16 9.35
N ASP A 406 -3.02 -27.22 10.11
CA ASP A 406 -3.98 -28.33 10.04
C ASP A 406 -4.73 -28.29 8.71
N HIS A 407 -5.17 -27.10 8.29
CA HIS A 407 -5.83 -26.91 7.00
C HIS A 407 -4.87 -27.11 5.81
N ALA A 408 -3.62 -26.65 5.91
CA ALA A 408 -2.60 -26.89 4.88
C ALA A 408 -2.30 -28.39 4.69
N ARG A 409 -2.36 -29.19 5.76
CA ARG A 409 -2.21 -30.66 5.69
C ARG A 409 -3.47 -31.35 5.15
N ALA A 410 -4.66 -30.81 5.43
CA ALA A 410 -5.93 -31.34 4.92
C ALA A 410 -6.11 -31.18 3.39
N LEU A 411 -5.27 -30.36 2.75
CA LEU A 411 -5.11 -30.26 1.30
C LEU A 411 -4.12 -31.32 0.79
N GLU A 412 -4.42 -32.58 1.08
CA GLU A 412 -3.61 -33.74 0.69
C GLU A 412 -3.41 -33.77 -0.83
N GLY A 413 -2.18 -34.07 -1.28
CA GLY A 413 -1.83 -34.21 -2.69
C GLY A 413 -1.71 -32.90 -3.49
N LEU A 414 -2.21 -31.76 -2.98
CA LEU A 414 -2.04 -30.47 -3.64
C LEU A 414 -0.58 -30.00 -3.51
N PRO A 415 0.21 -29.88 -4.61
CA PRO A 415 1.56 -29.36 -4.53
C PRO A 415 1.56 -27.99 -3.86
N THR A 416 2.37 -27.82 -2.81
CA THR A 416 2.40 -26.58 -2.03
C THR A 416 3.82 -26.06 -1.91
N PHE A 417 4.03 -24.81 -2.30
CA PHE A 417 5.23 -24.05 -2.00
C PHE A 417 5.00 -23.21 -0.74
N CYS A 418 5.90 -23.30 0.23
CA CYS A 418 5.85 -22.49 1.46
C CYS A 418 7.18 -21.77 1.67
N ALA A 419 7.16 -20.43 1.67
CA ALA A 419 8.35 -19.62 1.94
C ALA A 419 8.22 -18.83 3.24
N ALA A 420 9.27 -18.79 4.07
CA ALA A 420 9.30 -17.96 5.28
C ALA A 420 10.71 -17.47 5.61
N GLY A 421 10.81 -16.45 6.46
CA GLY A 421 12.09 -16.03 7.03
C GLY A 421 12.59 -17.03 8.07
N GLU A 422 13.91 -17.28 8.15
CA GLU A 422 14.51 -18.16 9.16
C GLU A 422 14.25 -17.68 10.61
N LYS A 423 14.02 -16.38 10.79
CA LYS A 423 13.69 -15.75 12.08
C LYS A 423 12.20 -15.46 12.21
N ASP A 424 11.38 -15.95 11.29
CA ASP A 424 9.92 -15.90 11.39
C ASP A 424 9.44 -17.12 12.20
N GLU A 425 9.61 -17.04 13.52
CA GLU A 425 9.33 -18.16 14.45
C GLU A 425 7.85 -18.54 14.51
N GLU A 426 6.95 -17.66 14.05
CA GLU A 426 5.52 -17.93 14.02
C GLU A 426 5.10 -18.67 12.75
N SER A 427 5.91 -18.62 11.67
CA SER A 427 5.50 -19.22 10.40
C SER A 427 5.38 -20.74 10.44
N ILE A 428 4.32 -21.27 9.82
CA ILE A 428 4.09 -22.72 9.71
C ILE A 428 5.03 -23.42 8.71
N CYS A 429 5.76 -22.70 7.85
CA CYS A 429 6.53 -23.32 6.77
C CYS A 429 7.59 -24.31 7.28
N ALA A 430 8.22 -24.03 8.41
CA ALA A 430 9.19 -24.95 9.01
C ALA A 430 8.56 -26.30 9.41
N ALA A 431 7.29 -26.31 9.80
CA ALA A 431 6.56 -27.52 10.19
C ALA A 431 6.17 -28.40 9.00
N LEU A 432 6.10 -27.84 7.79
CA LEU A 432 5.79 -28.57 6.55
C LEU A 432 7.03 -29.14 5.85
N ARG A 433 8.24 -28.83 6.35
CA ARG A 433 9.49 -29.22 5.71
C ARG A 433 9.66 -30.74 5.73
N GLY A 434 9.88 -31.31 4.54
CA GLY A 434 10.13 -32.75 4.36
C GLY A 434 8.86 -33.58 4.23
N GLU A 435 7.68 -32.97 4.31
CA GLU A 435 6.42 -33.63 3.96
C GLU A 435 6.30 -33.78 2.43
N GLU A 436 5.58 -34.81 1.98
CA GLU A 436 5.39 -35.07 0.56
C GLU A 436 4.60 -33.93 -0.11
N HIS A 437 4.95 -33.57 -1.35
CA HIS A 437 4.35 -32.46 -2.08
C HIS A 437 4.46 -31.09 -1.39
N ARG A 438 5.42 -30.91 -0.46
CA ARG A 438 5.72 -29.63 0.21
C ARG A 438 7.13 -29.12 -0.15
N ASP A 439 7.18 -28.05 -0.95
CA ASP A 439 8.42 -27.37 -1.31
C ASP A 439 8.64 -26.18 -0.35
N VAL A 440 9.52 -26.34 0.63
CA VAL A 440 9.76 -25.33 1.68
C VAL A 440 11.05 -24.55 1.44
N LEU A 441 10.93 -23.23 1.34
CA LEU A 441 12.05 -22.29 1.27
C LEU A 441 12.15 -21.47 2.58
N LEU A 442 13.27 -21.55 3.28
CA LEU A 442 13.57 -20.61 4.36
C LEU A 442 14.72 -19.69 3.94
N LEU A 443 14.54 -18.37 4.08
CA LEU A 443 15.52 -17.35 3.71
C LEU A 443 15.97 -16.54 4.94
N PRO A 444 17.18 -15.97 4.93
CA PRO A 444 17.62 -15.08 6.00
C PRO A 444 16.66 -13.88 6.19
N GLY A 445 16.24 -13.64 7.44
CA GLY A 445 15.33 -12.55 7.79
C GLY A 445 14.16 -13.02 8.64
N ALA A 446 13.31 -12.07 9.03
CA ALA A 446 12.01 -12.35 9.66
C ALA A 446 10.90 -12.26 8.58
N HIS A 447 9.70 -11.82 8.96
CA HIS A 447 8.49 -11.81 8.12
C HIS A 447 8.62 -11.13 6.74
N HIS A 448 9.54 -10.15 6.59
CA HIS A 448 9.81 -9.44 5.33
C HIS A 448 11.11 -9.90 4.61
N PHE A 449 11.65 -11.08 4.91
CA PHE A 449 12.78 -11.69 4.16
C PHE A 449 14.06 -10.82 4.04
N SER A 450 14.22 -9.81 4.88
CA SER A 450 15.27 -8.78 4.74
C SER A 450 15.26 -8.07 3.37
N GLY A 451 14.09 -7.94 2.72
CA GLY A 451 13.94 -7.32 1.41
C GLY A 451 14.33 -8.21 0.22
N GLN A 452 14.56 -9.51 0.42
CA GLN A 452 14.89 -10.46 -0.65
C GLN A 452 13.65 -10.98 -1.40
N TYR A 453 12.78 -10.06 -1.82
CA TYR A 453 11.48 -10.38 -2.41
C TYR A 453 11.61 -11.11 -3.75
N GLU A 454 12.60 -10.73 -4.55
CA GLU A 454 12.89 -11.32 -5.86
C GLU A 454 13.23 -12.80 -5.71
N LYS A 455 14.04 -13.17 -4.70
CA LYS A 455 14.39 -14.58 -4.45
C LYS A 455 13.17 -15.45 -4.12
N VAL A 456 12.19 -14.88 -3.41
CA VAL A 456 10.94 -15.58 -3.11
C VAL A 456 10.12 -15.74 -4.40
N GLY A 457 10.02 -14.67 -5.21
CA GLY A 457 9.34 -14.69 -6.50
C GLY A 457 9.92 -15.71 -7.47
N ASP A 458 11.24 -15.73 -7.66
CA ASP A 458 11.94 -16.67 -8.54
C ASP A 458 11.71 -18.12 -8.12
N ALA A 459 11.76 -18.39 -6.81
CA ALA A 459 11.51 -19.72 -6.27
C ALA A 459 10.05 -20.17 -6.45
N ALA A 460 9.10 -19.25 -6.27
CA ALA A 460 7.68 -19.51 -6.51
C ALA A 460 7.43 -19.78 -8.01
N ALA A 461 8.02 -19.00 -8.91
CA ALA A 461 7.95 -19.22 -10.35
C ALA A 461 8.54 -20.58 -10.76
N ALA A 462 9.71 -20.94 -10.22
CA ALA A 462 10.34 -22.24 -10.46
C ALA A 462 9.48 -23.41 -9.92
N PHE A 463 8.77 -23.22 -8.82
CA PHE A 463 7.78 -24.18 -8.32
C PHE A 463 6.62 -24.35 -9.31
N VAL A 464 6.04 -23.24 -9.79
CA VAL A 464 4.98 -23.25 -10.79
C VAL A 464 5.43 -23.96 -12.08
N ASP A 465 6.66 -23.71 -12.53
CA ASP A 465 7.24 -24.38 -13.69
C ASP A 465 7.32 -25.90 -13.54
N ARG A 466 7.63 -26.41 -12.34
CA ARG A 466 7.67 -27.86 -12.07
C ARG A 466 6.29 -28.50 -12.06
N ILE A 467 5.28 -27.83 -11.50
CA ILE A 467 3.94 -28.43 -11.39
C ILE A 467 3.22 -28.41 -12.75
N LEU A 468 3.37 -27.35 -13.54
CA LEU A 468 2.73 -27.24 -14.86
C LEU A 468 3.41 -28.08 -15.94
N SER A 469 4.65 -28.51 -15.74
CA SER A 469 5.32 -29.45 -16.65
C SER A 469 4.89 -30.89 -16.40
N ARG A 470 4.62 -31.29 -15.15
CA ARG A 470 4.14 -32.65 -14.80
C ARG A 470 2.76 -32.97 -15.39
N ASP A 471 1.87 -31.99 -15.52
CA ASP A 471 0.54 -32.22 -16.12
C ASP A 471 0.62 -32.59 -17.61
N LYS A 472 1.65 -32.14 -18.34
CA LYS A 472 1.80 -32.45 -19.77
C LYS A 472 2.19 -33.92 -20.02
N ASP A 473 2.85 -34.57 -19.07
CA ASP A 473 3.34 -35.95 -19.20
C ASP A 473 2.26 -37.01 -18.88
N THR A 474 1.04 -36.60 -18.51
CA THR A 474 -0.06 -37.52 -18.13
C THR A 474 -1.16 -37.67 -19.18
N VAL A 475 -1.04 -37.01 -20.34
CA VAL A 475 -1.96 -37.21 -21.47
C VAL A 475 -1.46 -38.42 -22.27
N PRO A 476 -2.21 -39.55 -22.36
CA PRO A 476 -1.85 -40.63 -23.26
C PRO A 476 -1.93 -40.11 -24.70
N GLU A 477 -0.88 -40.29 -25.49
CA GLU A 477 -0.97 -40.11 -26.95
C GLU A 477 -2.06 -41.02 -27.54
N PRO A 478 -2.80 -40.56 -28.58
CA PRO A 478 -3.99 -41.21 -29.11
C PRO A 478 -3.76 -42.62 -29.68
#